data_AF-A0A2J7R267-F1
#
_entry.id   AF-A0A2J7R267-F1
#
_cell.length_a   1.000
_cell.length_b   1.000
_cell.length_c   1.000
_cell.angle_alpha   90.00
_cell.angle_beta   90.00
_cell.angle_gamma   90.00
#
_symmetry.space_group_name_H-M   'P 1'
#
loop_
_entity.id
_entity.type
_entity.pdbx_description
1 polymer ?
#
loop_
_entity_poly.entity_id
_entity_poly.type
_entity_poly.pdbx_seq_one_letter_code
_entity_poly.pdbx_strand_id
1 'polypeptide(L)'
;MALFRNKRVISSKIKEEKSIPVMGLVLSEPSNCAAGRSTMILGYLAVTAVSGYVYYLTWKKVRQDQIEMRSARLALQPLLTAERDREFLNQLRRNRDEEAKLMANVPGWEVGTWYGEPVYKTLPPDTLVTPYIYEFYAHASDSEFKRRTTLVLWS
;
A
#
# COMPACT_ATOMS: atom_id res chain seq x y z
N MET A 1 -40.10 95.66 -26.79
CA MET A 1 -39.61 95.86 -25.40
C MET A 1 -39.44 94.49 -24.77
N ALA A 2 -38.19 94.15 -24.42
CA ALA A 2 -37.70 93.01 -23.65
C ALA A 2 -38.15 91.59 -24.08
N LEU A 3 -37.26 90.67 -24.43
CA LEU A 3 -36.49 89.94 -23.42
C LEU A 3 -35.23 89.31 -24.03
N PHE A 4 -34.15 90.11 -24.09
CA PHE A 4 -32.79 89.58 -23.95
C PHE A 4 -32.64 89.07 -22.51
N ARG A 5 -33.05 87.83 -22.24
CA ARG A 5 -32.73 87.16 -20.96
C ARG A 5 -31.75 86.01 -21.18
N ASN A 6 -30.50 86.36 -20.88
CA ASN A 6 -29.68 85.60 -19.93
C ASN A 6 -28.89 84.39 -20.45
N LYS A 7 -27.99 84.63 -21.41
CA LYS A 7 -26.86 83.72 -21.72
C LYS A 7 -25.86 83.54 -20.55
N ARG A 8 -25.94 84.35 -19.47
CA ARG A 8 -25.04 84.26 -18.31
C ARG A 8 -25.37 83.11 -17.36
N VAL A 9 -26.65 82.76 -17.17
CA VAL A 9 -27.06 81.67 -16.25
C VAL A 9 -26.75 80.27 -16.81
N ILE A 10 -26.76 80.10 -18.13
CA ILE A 10 -26.40 78.82 -18.75
C ILE A 10 -24.88 78.59 -18.66
N SER A 11 -24.07 79.65 -18.81
CA SER A 11 -22.61 79.56 -18.71
C SER A 11 -22.11 79.27 -17.29
N SER A 12 -22.82 79.73 -16.24
CA SER A 12 -22.44 79.42 -14.85
C SER A 12 -22.75 77.96 -14.47
N LYS A 13 -23.87 77.39 -14.94
CA LYS A 13 -24.19 75.96 -14.72
C LYS A 13 -23.17 75.01 -15.37
N ILE A 14 -22.69 75.34 -16.57
CA ILE A 14 -21.66 74.53 -17.26
C ILE A 14 -20.29 74.62 -16.58
N LYS A 15 -20.02 75.70 -15.82
CA LYS A 15 -18.76 75.87 -15.09
C LYS A 15 -18.74 75.12 -13.76
N GLU A 16 -19.91 74.86 -13.17
CA GLU A 16 -20.10 74.12 -11.91
C GLU A 16 -20.15 72.60 -12.13
N GLU A 17 -20.57 72.16 -13.32
CA GLU A 17 -20.57 70.74 -13.72
C GLU A 17 -19.17 70.21 -14.11
N LYS A 18 -18.22 71.11 -14.41
CA LYS A 18 -16.82 70.76 -14.73
C LYS A 18 -15.92 70.54 -13.50
N SER A 19 -16.43 70.78 -12.29
CA SER A 19 -15.71 70.56 -11.02
C SER A 19 -16.07 69.25 -10.32
N ILE A 20 -16.89 68.40 -10.95
CA ILE A 20 -17.03 67.02 -10.48
C ILE A 20 -15.72 66.32 -10.86
N PRO A 21 -14.91 65.83 -9.89
CA PRO A 21 -13.89 64.87 -10.27
C PRO A 21 -14.68 63.71 -10.86
N VAL A 22 -14.53 63.52 -12.17
CA VAL A 22 -14.90 62.26 -12.80
C VAL A 22 -14.19 61.23 -11.93
N MET A 23 -14.95 60.57 -11.05
CA MET A 23 -14.58 59.33 -10.41
C MET A 23 -14.50 58.34 -11.55
N GLY A 24 -13.43 58.52 -12.35
CA GLY A 24 -12.78 57.44 -13.01
C GLY A 24 -12.64 56.43 -11.91
N LEU A 25 -13.36 55.35 -12.08
CA LEU A 25 -13.10 54.10 -11.42
C LEU A 25 -11.71 53.70 -11.92
N VAL A 26 -10.70 54.42 -11.42
CA VAL A 26 -9.35 53.95 -11.31
C VAL A 26 -9.54 52.84 -10.31
N LEU A 27 -9.83 51.64 -10.85
CA LEU A 27 -9.25 50.44 -10.30
C LEU A 27 -7.82 50.85 -10.00
N SER A 28 -7.52 51.16 -8.74
CA SER A 28 -6.15 51.21 -8.30
C SER A 28 -5.65 49.81 -8.57
N GLU A 29 -5.04 49.61 -9.75
CA GLU A 29 -4.27 48.42 -10.02
C GLU A 29 -3.31 48.35 -8.85
N PRO A 30 -3.41 47.33 -7.97
CA PRO A 30 -2.48 47.24 -6.88
C PRO A 30 -1.11 47.15 -7.56
N SER A 31 -0.26 48.15 -7.34
CA SER A 31 1.11 48.26 -7.85
C SER A 31 2.03 47.24 -7.15
N ASN A 32 1.57 45.99 -7.12
CA ASN A 32 2.03 44.88 -6.33
C ASN A 32 2.25 43.67 -7.25
N CYS A 33 2.75 43.89 -8.47
CA CYS A 33 3.14 42.81 -9.37
C CYS A 33 4.35 42.02 -8.81
N ALA A 34 5.17 42.65 -7.95
CA ALA A 34 6.23 41.99 -7.18
C ALA A 34 5.70 41.31 -5.90
N ALA A 35 4.66 41.88 -5.26
CA ALA A 35 4.06 41.26 -4.08
C ALA A 35 3.28 39.99 -4.46
N GLY A 36 2.66 39.92 -5.64
CA GLY A 36 1.99 38.70 -6.13
C GLY A 36 2.92 37.48 -6.24
N ARG A 37 4.20 37.67 -6.59
CA ARG A 37 5.17 36.55 -6.61
C ARG A 37 5.56 36.12 -5.19
N SER A 38 5.85 37.07 -4.31
CA SER A 38 6.22 36.75 -2.92
C SER A 38 5.06 36.18 -2.10
N THR A 39 3.83 36.65 -2.30
CA THR A 39 2.64 36.11 -1.63
C THR A 39 2.32 34.69 -2.10
N MET A 40 2.54 34.38 -3.38
CA MET A 40 2.37 33.03 -3.91
C MET A 40 3.44 32.06 -3.39
N ILE A 41 4.71 32.49 -3.31
CA ILE A 41 5.79 31.68 -2.72
C ILE A 41 5.54 31.45 -1.23
N LEU A 42 5.14 32.48 -0.48
CA LEU A 42 4.80 32.36 0.93
C LEU A 42 3.59 31.44 1.15
N GLY A 43 2.54 31.59 0.34
CA GLY A 43 1.36 30.73 0.36
C GLY A 43 1.70 29.27 0.08
N TYR A 44 2.54 29.02 -0.93
CA TYR A 44 3.01 27.67 -1.26
C TYR A 44 3.81 27.04 -0.12
N LEU A 45 4.73 27.80 0.50
CA LEU A 45 5.51 27.33 1.64
C LEU A 45 4.63 27.07 2.86
N ALA A 46 3.63 27.92 3.12
CA ALA A 46 2.67 27.73 4.20
C ALA A 46 1.83 26.46 4.00
N VAL A 47 1.28 26.26 2.80
CA VAL A 47 0.52 25.04 2.46
C VAL A 47 1.41 23.80 2.55
N THR A 48 2.64 23.87 2.07
CA THR A 48 3.60 22.76 2.14
C THR A 48 3.97 22.43 3.59
N ALA A 49 4.18 23.44 4.45
CA ALA A 49 4.48 23.24 5.86
C ALA A 49 3.30 22.61 6.61
N VAL A 50 2.06 23.07 6.36
CA VAL A 50 0.84 22.49 6.94
C VAL A 50 0.63 21.06 6.44
N SER A 51 0.80 20.82 5.13
CA SER A 51 0.71 19.49 4.52
C SER A 51 1.73 18.53 5.12
N GLY A 52 2.99 18.96 5.26
CA GLY A 52 4.04 18.18 5.91
C GLY A 52 3.72 17.84 7.37
N TYR A 53 3.12 18.78 8.11
CA TYR A 53 2.69 18.55 9.48
C TYR A 53 1.54 17.52 9.58
N VAL A 54 0.51 17.64 8.74
CA VAL A 54 -0.58 16.66 8.69
C VAL A 54 -0.07 15.29 8.26
N TYR A 55 0.82 15.24 7.26
CA TYR A 55 1.48 14.00 6.83
C TYR A 55 2.25 13.35 7.97
N TYR A 56 2.99 14.12 8.75
CA TYR A 56 3.71 13.62 9.92
C TYR A 56 2.79 12.99 10.98
N LEU A 57 1.65 13.62 11.26
CA LEU A 57 0.65 13.06 12.18
C LEU A 57 0.05 11.75 11.64
N THR A 58 -0.27 11.70 10.34
CA THR A 58 -0.76 10.48 9.69
C THR A 58 0.30 9.38 9.71
N TRP A 59 1.56 9.71 9.45
CA TRP A 59 2.67 8.74 9.48
C TRP A 59 2.82 8.10 10.86
N LYS A 60 2.68 8.87 11.94
CA LYS A 60 2.68 8.31 13.30
C LYS A 60 1.56 7.31 13.53
N LYS A 61 0.34 7.63 13.09
CA LYS A 61 -0.83 6.74 13.23
C LYS A 61 -0.63 5.45 12.43
N VAL A 62 -0.30 5.57 11.14
CA VAL A 62 -0.05 4.39 10.27
C VAL A 62 1.07 3.52 10.85
N ARG A 63 2.12 4.13 11.41
CA ARG A 63 3.19 3.38 12.06
C ARG A 63 2.71 2.63 13.30
N GLN A 64 1.85 3.21 14.13
CA GLN A 64 1.25 2.53 15.27
C GLN A 64 0.37 1.36 14.81
N ASP A 65 -0.48 1.56 13.81
CA ASP A 65 -1.34 0.51 13.26
C ASP A 65 -0.51 -0.65 12.67
N GLN A 66 0.58 -0.35 11.98
CA GLN A 66 1.50 -1.38 11.46
C GLN A 66 2.19 -2.16 12.59
N ILE A 67 2.55 -1.49 13.68
CA ILE A 67 3.16 -2.15 14.85
C ILE A 67 2.12 -3.05 15.51
N GLU A 68 0.89 -2.59 15.70
CA GLU A 68 -0.20 -3.37 16.27
C GLU A 68 -0.48 -4.63 15.43
N MET A 69 -0.64 -4.48 14.11
CA MET A 69 -0.88 -5.61 13.21
C MET A 69 0.29 -6.61 13.16
N ARG A 70 1.54 -6.12 13.23
CA ARG A 70 2.72 -7.01 13.31
C ARG A 70 2.76 -7.75 14.63
N SER A 71 2.51 -7.08 15.76
CA SER A 71 2.45 -7.71 17.07
C SER A 71 1.36 -8.76 17.14
N ALA A 72 0.17 -8.50 16.59
CA ALA A 72 -0.91 -9.47 16.47
C ALA A 72 -0.48 -10.69 15.64
N ARG A 73 0.20 -10.48 14.50
CA ARG A 73 0.71 -11.59 13.68
C ARG A 73 1.78 -12.42 14.40
N LEU A 74 2.71 -11.77 15.10
CA LEU A 74 3.76 -12.45 15.88
C LEU A 74 3.14 -13.29 17.01
N ALA A 75 2.09 -12.80 17.65
CA ALA A 75 1.37 -13.55 18.67
C ALA A 75 0.66 -14.80 18.11
N LEU A 76 0.12 -14.73 16.90
CA LEU A 76 -0.58 -15.84 16.23
C LEU A 76 0.37 -16.84 15.54
N GLN A 77 1.55 -16.38 15.10
CA GLN A 77 2.52 -17.18 14.36
C GLN A 77 2.87 -18.54 15.01
N PRO A 78 3.15 -18.66 16.32
CA PRO A 78 3.51 -19.96 16.91
C PRO A 78 2.35 -20.98 16.81
N LEU A 79 1.11 -20.53 16.93
CA LEU A 79 -0.06 -21.41 16.82
C LEU A 79 -0.25 -21.89 15.38
N LEU A 80 -0.20 -20.98 14.41
CA LEU A 80 -0.33 -21.32 12.99
C LEU A 80 0.82 -22.21 12.50
N THR A 81 2.04 -21.98 12.98
CA THR A 81 3.18 -22.84 12.69
C THR A 81 2.98 -24.24 13.30
N ALA A 82 2.54 -24.33 14.56
CA ALA A 82 2.28 -25.62 15.19
C ALA A 82 1.16 -26.43 14.48
N GLU A 83 0.10 -25.77 14.03
CA GLU A 83 -0.97 -26.39 13.23
C GLU A 83 -0.44 -26.91 11.89
N ARG A 84 0.37 -26.09 11.20
CA ARG A 84 1.04 -26.49 9.95
C ARG A 84 1.94 -27.70 10.17
N ASP A 85 2.77 -27.68 11.20
CA ASP A 85 3.73 -28.74 11.49
C ASP A 85 3.02 -30.06 11.81
N ARG A 86 1.90 -30.01 12.54
CA ARG A 86 1.06 -31.19 12.80
C ARG A 86 0.50 -31.80 11.51
N GLU A 87 -0.10 -30.97 10.65
CA GLU A 87 -0.68 -31.49 9.39
C GLU A 87 0.41 -32.01 8.44
N PHE A 88 1.56 -31.34 8.42
CA PHE A 88 2.71 -31.78 7.65
C PHE A 88 3.18 -33.17 8.07
N LEU A 89 3.40 -33.41 9.37
CA LEU A 89 3.81 -34.72 9.88
C LEU A 89 2.75 -35.79 9.67
N ASN A 90 1.46 -35.45 9.81
CA ASN A 90 0.36 -36.37 9.52
C ASN A 90 0.37 -36.82 8.06
N GLN A 91 0.65 -35.90 7.13
CA GLN A 91 0.74 -36.25 5.71
C GLN A 91 1.94 -37.15 5.41
N LEU A 92 3.11 -36.88 6.02
CA LEU A 92 4.27 -37.77 5.88
C LEU A 92 3.96 -39.18 6.37
N ARG A 93 3.22 -39.30 7.48
CA ARG A 93 2.80 -40.61 8.01
C ARG A 93 1.88 -41.34 7.05
N ARG A 94 0.90 -40.65 6.46
CA ARG A 94 0.03 -41.22 5.42
C ARG A 94 0.84 -41.73 4.22
N ASN A 95 1.78 -40.93 3.72
CA ASN A 95 2.62 -41.33 2.58
C ASN A 95 3.47 -42.57 2.93
N ARG A 96 4.00 -42.64 4.15
CA ARG A 96 4.79 -43.79 4.62
C ARG A 96 3.94 -45.05 4.78
N ASP A 97 2.71 -44.92 5.27
CA ASP A 97 1.77 -46.03 5.41
C ASP A 97 1.32 -46.56 4.02
N GLU A 98 1.15 -45.68 3.04
CA GLU A 98 0.85 -46.08 1.65
C GLU A 98 2.06 -46.69 0.94
N GLU A 99 3.28 -46.18 1.15
CA GLU A 99 4.52 -46.78 0.66
C GLU A 99 4.65 -48.24 1.17
N ALA A 100 4.40 -48.47 2.46
CA ALA A 100 4.45 -49.80 3.06
C ALA A 100 3.47 -50.78 2.42
N LYS A 101 2.26 -50.31 2.06
CA LYS A 101 1.26 -51.13 1.36
C LYS A 101 1.65 -51.40 -0.08
N LEU A 102 2.13 -50.37 -0.79
CA LEU A 102 2.46 -50.45 -2.22
C LEU A 102 3.70 -51.32 -2.46
N MET A 103 4.71 -51.23 -1.59
CA MET A 103 6.00 -51.88 -1.75
C MET A 103 6.11 -53.24 -1.01
N ALA A 104 5.02 -53.72 -0.40
CA ALA A 104 5.00 -54.96 0.38
C ALA A 104 5.50 -56.21 -0.39
N ASN A 105 5.34 -56.21 -1.72
CA ASN A 105 5.67 -57.37 -2.56
C ASN A 105 7.09 -57.29 -3.18
N VAL A 106 7.85 -56.22 -2.91
CA VAL A 106 9.17 -56.02 -3.51
C VAL A 106 10.25 -56.60 -2.58
N PRO A 107 11.05 -57.58 -3.04
CA PRO A 107 12.07 -58.18 -2.19
C PRO A 107 13.18 -57.17 -1.86
N GLY A 108 13.54 -57.07 -0.58
CA GLY A 108 14.60 -56.18 -0.11
C GLY A 108 14.21 -54.70 -0.01
N TRP A 109 12.92 -54.36 -0.13
CA TRP A 109 12.45 -53.00 0.10
C TRP A 109 12.23 -52.71 1.58
N GLU A 110 12.91 -51.70 2.11
CA GLU A 110 12.72 -51.18 3.46
C GLU A 110 12.13 -49.77 3.36
N VAL A 111 10.95 -49.58 3.97
CA VAL A 111 10.17 -48.33 3.86
C VAL A 111 10.97 -47.12 4.30
N GLY A 112 11.03 -46.09 3.45
CA GLY A 112 11.78 -44.85 3.70
C GLY A 112 13.30 -44.96 3.54
N THR A 113 13.80 -46.06 2.97
CA THR A 113 15.20 -46.20 2.53
C THR A 113 15.25 -46.60 1.06
N TRP A 114 16.40 -46.39 0.44
CA TRP A 114 16.67 -46.91 -0.88
C TRP A 114 17.32 -48.30 -0.75
N TYR A 115 16.50 -49.36 -0.77
CA TYR A 115 16.97 -50.76 -0.64
C TYR A 115 17.92 -50.98 0.55
N GLY A 116 17.58 -50.44 1.73
CA GLY A 116 18.38 -50.55 2.96
C GLY A 116 19.47 -49.50 3.12
N GLU A 117 19.73 -48.65 2.11
CA GLU A 117 20.60 -47.48 2.25
C GLU A 117 19.79 -46.19 2.48
N PRO A 118 20.21 -45.30 3.40
CA PRO A 118 19.60 -43.98 3.50
C PRO A 118 19.89 -43.16 2.24
N VAL A 119 18.88 -42.43 1.75
CA VAL A 119 19.00 -41.59 0.54
C VAL A 119 20.08 -40.52 0.73
N TYR A 120 20.16 -39.92 1.93
CA TYR A 120 21.15 -38.91 2.27
C TYR A 120 22.27 -39.53 3.11
N LYS A 121 23.49 -39.57 2.53
CA LYS A 121 24.67 -40.19 3.17
C LYS A 121 25.43 -39.25 4.09
N THR A 122 25.34 -37.93 3.88
CA THR A 122 26.13 -36.91 4.58
C THR A 122 25.40 -36.28 5.77
N LEU A 123 24.09 -36.49 5.87
CA LEU A 123 23.27 -35.90 6.91
C LEU A 123 23.21 -36.82 8.13
N PRO A 124 23.14 -36.25 9.35
CA PRO A 124 22.93 -37.06 10.54
C PRO A 124 21.53 -37.71 10.52
N PRO A 125 21.39 -38.93 11.07
CA PRO A 125 20.17 -39.73 10.96
C PRO A 125 18.95 -39.09 11.64
N ASP A 126 19.16 -38.22 12.62
CA ASP A 126 18.10 -37.57 13.38
C ASP A 126 17.54 -36.30 12.71
N THR A 127 18.00 -35.97 11.50
CA THR A 127 17.51 -34.79 10.78
C THR A 127 16.32 -35.11 9.89
N LEU A 128 15.22 -34.38 10.11
CA LEU A 128 14.06 -34.44 9.22
C LEU A 128 14.36 -33.61 7.96
N VAL A 129 14.57 -34.30 6.84
CA VAL A 129 14.69 -33.64 5.54
C VAL A 129 13.29 -33.31 5.03
N THR A 130 13.06 -32.05 4.67
CA THR A 130 11.79 -31.63 4.06
C THR A 130 11.69 -32.23 2.67
N PRO A 131 10.63 -33.02 2.38
CA PRO A 131 10.46 -33.66 1.09
C PRO A 131 10.15 -32.61 0.03
N TYR A 132 10.36 -32.98 -1.23
CA TYR A 132 10.00 -32.13 -2.35
C TYR A 132 8.48 -32.10 -2.55
N ILE A 133 7.97 -31.07 -3.24
CA ILE A 133 6.52 -30.87 -3.39
C ILE A 133 5.83 -32.05 -4.10
N TYR A 134 6.51 -32.71 -5.05
CA TYR A 134 5.98 -33.90 -5.73
C TYR A 134 5.95 -35.13 -4.80
N GLU A 135 6.89 -35.26 -3.88
CA GLU A 135 6.92 -36.35 -2.90
C GLU A 135 5.84 -36.16 -1.83
N PHE A 136 5.63 -34.92 -1.39
CA PHE A 136 4.60 -34.57 -0.42
C PHE A 136 3.19 -34.84 -0.96
N TYR A 137 2.94 -34.51 -2.24
CA TYR A 137 1.66 -34.69 -2.91
C TYR A 137 1.59 -35.92 -3.81
N ALA A 138 2.46 -36.93 -3.62
CA ALA A 138 2.55 -38.10 -4.51
C ALA A 138 1.22 -38.86 -4.67
N HIS A 139 0.39 -38.87 -3.63
CA HIS A 139 -0.92 -39.55 -3.62
C HIS A 139 -2.12 -38.61 -3.82
N ALA A 140 -1.88 -37.32 -4.05
CA ALA A 140 -2.95 -36.35 -4.28
C ALA A 140 -3.41 -36.38 -5.75
N SER A 141 -4.64 -35.92 -5.99
CA SER A 141 -5.13 -35.76 -7.36
C SER A 141 -4.40 -34.61 -8.08
N ASP A 142 -4.17 -34.75 -9.39
CA ASP A 142 -3.46 -33.75 -10.21
C ASP A 142 -4.14 -32.37 -10.16
N SER A 143 -5.48 -32.34 -10.10
CA SER A 143 -6.25 -31.10 -10.00
C SER A 143 -6.02 -30.39 -8.65
N GLU A 144 -5.97 -31.12 -7.54
CA GLU A 144 -5.66 -30.56 -6.22
C GLU A 144 -4.22 -30.08 -6.13
N PHE A 145 -3.28 -30.85 -6.67
CA PHE A 145 -1.88 -30.46 -6.77
C PHE A 145 -1.72 -29.14 -7.55
N LYS A 146 -2.34 -29.03 -8.73
CA LYS A 146 -2.34 -27.79 -9.53
C LYS A 146 -2.94 -26.61 -8.79
N ARG A 147 -4.05 -26.82 -8.07
CA ARG A 147 -4.69 -25.76 -7.27
C ARG A 147 -3.75 -25.25 -6.17
N ARG A 148 -3.03 -26.14 -5.48
CA ARG A 148 -2.11 -25.77 -4.40
C ARG A 148 -0.84 -25.09 -4.92
N THR A 149 -0.24 -25.63 -5.98
CA THR A 149 0.98 -25.07 -6.59
C THR A 149 0.74 -23.72 -7.24
N THR A 150 -0.42 -23.52 -7.88
CA THR A 150 -0.81 -22.22 -8.46
C THR A 150 -0.80 -21.14 -7.38
N LEU A 151 -1.37 -21.38 -6.21
CA LEU A 151 -1.40 -20.39 -5.13
C LEU A 151 0.01 -19.97 -4.64
N VAL A 152 0.95 -20.92 -4.60
CA VAL A 152 2.34 -20.65 -4.18
C VAL A 152 3.13 -19.89 -5.25
N LEU A 153 2.87 -20.16 -6.53
CA LEU A 153 3.59 -19.52 -7.63
C LEU A 153 3.24 -18.02 -7.78
N TRP A 154 2.01 -17.62 -7.43
CA TRP A 154 1.49 -16.26 -7.60
C TRP A 154 1.47 -15.41 -6.32
N SER A 155 2.00 -15.93 -5.21
CA SER A 155 2.16 -15.19 -3.94
C SER A 155 3.53 -14.54 -3.84
#